data_AF-A0A7J5UI68-F1
#
_entry.id   AF-A0A7J5UI68-F1
#
_cell.length_a   1.000
_cell.length_b   1.000
_cell.length_c   1.000
_cell.angle_alpha   90.00
_cell.angle_beta   90.00
_cell.angle_gamma   90.00
#
_symmetry.space_group_name_H-M   'P 1'
#
loop_
_entity.id
_entity.type
_entity.pdbx_description
1 polymer ?
#
loop_
_entity_poly.entity_id
_entity_poly.type
_entity_poly.pdbx_seq_one_letter_code
_entity_poly.pdbx_strand_id
1 'polypeptide(L)' 'TSNKPFGRWGEVFGDDTVAAAMIDRLVHHAEVIALKGDSYRLKNRDLGRTPTGATDD' A
#
# COMPACT_ATOMS: atom_id res chain seq x y z
N THR A 1 5.58 7.97 1.43
CA THR A 1 5.10 6.73 0.75
C THR A 1 4.66 5.74 1.83
N SER A 2 3.73 4.82 1.54
CA SER A 2 3.28 3.81 2.51
C SER A 2 3.09 2.46 1.81
N ASN A 3 3.36 1.36 2.54
CA ASN A 3 3.08 -0.01 2.11
C ASN A 3 1.78 -0.57 2.72
N LYS A 4 1.05 0.23 3.50
CA LYS A 4 -0.23 -0.13 4.10
C LYS A 4 -1.36 0.74 3.52
N PRO A 5 -2.53 0.16 3.21
CA PRO A 5 -3.70 0.94 2.84
C PRO A 5 -4.16 1.78 4.03
N PHE A 6 -4.82 2.92 3.76
CA PHE A 6 -5.30 3.85 4.79
C PHE A 6 -6.17 3.19 5.87
N GLY A 7 -7.02 2.22 5.51
CA GLY A 7 -7.85 1.50 6.47
C GLY A 7 -7.08 0.66 7.52
N ARG A 8 -5.78 0.41 7.32
CA ARG A 8 -4.91 -0.25 8.31
C ARG A 8 -4.07 0.72 9.13
N TRP A 9 -4.26 2.02 8.97
CA TRP A 9 -3.46 3.00 9.71
C TRP A 9 -3.86 3.08 11.19
N GLY A 10 -5.07 2.68 11.56
CA GLY A 10 -5.45 2.52 12.97
C GLY A 10 -4.55 1.54 13.73
N GLU A 11 -4.10 0.46 13.10
CA GLU A 11 -3.13 -0.47 13.70
C GLU A 11 -1.77 0.19 14.00
N VAL A 12 -1.40 1.19 13.20
CA VAL A 12 -0.10 1.88 13.29
C VAL A 12 -0.17 3.01 14.32
N PHE A 13 -1.26 3.77 14.33
CA PHE A 13 -1.47 4.89 15.25
C PHE A 13 -2.15 4.50 16.56
N GLY A 14 -2.62 3.25 16.67
CA GLY A 14 -3.31 2.72 17.84
C GLY A 14 -4.76 3.20 18.00
N ASP A 15 -5.26 4.03 17.08
CA ASP A 15 -6.59 4.62 17.13
C ASP A 15 -7.07 5.00 15.71
N ASP A 16 -8.28 4.56 15.35
CA ASP A 16 -8.87 4.80 14.04
C ASP A 16 -9.27 6.27 13.83
N THR A 17 -9.66 6.98 14.89
CA THR A 17 -10.04 8.40 14.84
C THR A 17 -8.81 9.27 14.57
N VAL A 18 -7.69 8.99 15.25
CA VAL A 18 -6.42 9.66 15.01
C VAL A 18 -5.94 9.38 13.60
N ALA A 19 -5.98 8.11 13.17
CA ALA A 19 -5.59 7.73 11.81
C ALA A 19 -6.41 8.48 10.74
N ALA A 20 -7.74 8.53 10.88
CA ALA A 20 -8.62 9.25 9.96
C ALA A 20 -8.29 10.75 9.90
N ALA A 21 -8.07 11.39 11.06
CA ALA A 21 -7.74 12.80 11.14
C ALA A 21 -6.36 13.12 10.53
N MET A 22 -5.41 12.19 10.59
CA MET A 22 -4.11 12.33 9.92
C MET A 22 -4.23 12.14 8.40
N ILE A 23 -4.99 11.12 7.96
CA ILE A 23 -5.25 10.87 6.54
C ILE A 23 -5.87 12.11 5.90
N ASP A 24 -6.93 12.66 6.50
CA ASP A 24 -7.62 13.87 6.03
C ASP A 24 -6.64 15.02 5.75
N ARG A 25 -5.79 15.36 6.73
CA ARG A 25 -4.78 16.42 6.58
C ARG A 25 -3.74 16.12 5.51
N LEU A 26 -3.29 14.88 5.39
CA LEU A 26 -2.27 14.49 4.43
C LEU A 26 -2.80 14.48 2.99
N VAL A 27 -4.04 14.03 2.78
CA VAL A 27 -4.63 13.92 1.44
C VAL A 27 -5.25 15.23 0.96
N HIS A 28 -5.55 16.19 1.84
CA HIS A 28 -6.17 17.47 1.50
C HIS A 28 -5.46 18.23 0.36
N HIS A 29 -4.13 18.10 0.27
CA HIS A 29 -3.33 18.72 -0.79
C HIS A 29 -2.34 17.74 -1.43
N ALA A 30 -2.70 16.46 -1.52
CA ALA A 30 -1.85 15.45 -2.13
C ALA A 30 -2.59 14.66 -3.23
N GLU A 31 -1.81 14.16 -4.20
CA GLU A 31 -2.29 13.17 -5.16
C GLU A 31 -1.96 11.76 -4.63
N VAL A 32 -2.95 10.87 -4.63
CA VAL A 32 -2.78 9.49 -4.16
C VAL A 32 -2.49 8.59 -5.35
N ILE A 33 -1.24 8.12 -5.43
CA ILE A 33 -0.80 7.20 -6.49
C ILE A 33 -0.67 5.79 -5.91
N ALA A 34 -1.54 4.87 -6.34
CA ALA A 34 -1.50 3.47 -5.97
C ALA A 34 -0.54 2.69 -6.88
N LEU A 35 0.59 2.26 -6.32
CA LEU A 35 1.59 1.47 -7.05
C LEU A 35 1.28 -0.02 -6.98
N LYS A 36 1.41 -0.70 -8.12
CA LYS A 36 1.26 -2.16 -8.27
C LYS A 36 2.45 -2.72 -9.04
N GLY A 37 2.68 -4.02 -8.92
CA GLY A 37 3.72 -4.75 -9.64
C GLY A 37 4.79 -5.35 -8.73
N ASP A 38 5.67 -6.12 -9.36
CA ASP A 38 6.73 -6.84 -8.66
C ASP A 38 7.79 -5.88 -8.09
N SER A 39 8.43 -6.27 -6.99
CA SER A 39 9.51 -5.48 -6.39
C SER A 39 10.66 -5.31 -7.38
N TYR A 40 11.03 -4.06 -7.67
CA TYR A 40 12.16 -3.74 -8.54
C TYR A 40 13.47 -4.39 -8.08
N ARG A 41 13.65 -4.58 -6.78
CA ARG A 41 14.83 -5.24 -6.18
C ARG A 41 14.98 -6.70 -6.61
N LEU A 42 13.90 -7.31 -7.10
CA LEU A 42 13.84 -8.71 -7.52
C LEU A 42 13.97 -8.86 -9.04
N LYS A 43 14.04 -7.77 -9.80
CA LYS A 43 13.97 -7.76 -11.28
C LYS A 43 14.98 -8.69 -11.97
N ASN A 44 16.14 -8.92 -11.35
CA ASN A 44 17.21 -9.78 -11.88
C ASN A 44 17.53 -10.98 -10.97
N ARG A 45 16.71 -11.22 -9.94
CA ARG A 45 16.81 -12.43 -9.13
C ARG A 45 15.83 -13.42 -9.72
N ASP A 46 16.35 -14.49 -10.31
CA ASP A 46 15.52 -15.61 -10.70
C ASP A 46 15.06 -16.33 -9.43
N LEU A 47 13.86 -15.99 -8.99
CA LEU A 47 13.24 -16.54 -7.79
C LEU A 47 12.42 -17.80 -8.08
N GLY A 48 12.45 -18.33 -9.32
CA GLY A 48 11.54 -19.39 -9.73
C GLY A 48 10.10 -18.91 -9.65
N ARG A 49 9.76 -17.85 -10.40
CA ARG A 49 8.42 -17.24 -10.41
C ARG A 49 7.37 -18.27 -10.78
N THR A 50 6.63 -18.80 -9.81
CA THR A 50 5.30 -19.37 -10.08
C THR A 50 4.42 -18.23 -10.59
N PRO A 51 3.77 -18.34 -11.75
CA PRO A 51 2.87 -17.30 -12.24
C PRO A 51 1.79 -17.08 -11.17
N THR A 52 1.73 -15.88 -10.60
CA THR A 52 0.57 -15.44 -9.82
C THR A 52 -0.61 -15.41 -10.78
N GLY A 53 -1.34 -16.53 -10.76
CA GLY A 53 -2.52 -16.77 -11.56
C GLY A 53 -3.56 -15.68 -11.34
N ALA A 54 -4.25 -15.39 -12.43
CA ALA A 54 -5.46 -14.59 -12.46
C ALA A 54 -6.45 -15.02 -11.36
N THR A 55 -6.92 -14.03 -10.62
CA THR A 55 -8.26 -14.03 -10.03
C THR A 55 -8.80 -12.63 -10.30
N ASP A 56 -9.41 -12.50 -11.47
CA ASP A 56 -10.56 -11.63 -11.64
C ASP A 56 -11.74 -12.36 -10.97
N ASP A 57 -12.18 -11.84 -9.81
CA ASP A 57 -13.58 -11.78 -9.33
C ASP A 57 -13.64 -10.85 -8.10
#